data_AF-A0ABD0MRB3-F1
#
_entry.id   AF-A0ABD0MRB3-F1
#
_cell.length_a   1.000
_cell.length_b   1.000
_cell.length_c   1.000
_cell.angle_alpha   90.00
_cell.angle_beta   90.00
_cell.angle_gamma   90.00
#
_symmetry.space_group_name_H-M   'P 1'
#
loop_
_entity.id
_entity.type
_entity.pdbx_description
1 polymer ?
#
loop_
_entity_poly.entity_id
_entity_poly.type
_entity_poly.pdbx_seq_one_letter_code
_entity_poly.pdbx_strand_id
1 'polypeptide(L)' 'MKFETDVKIQTLGDRQALNRDYRKSGRDKGHLEPVFQANSQDCADATFTLTNAAPQNPSFNRG' A
#
# COMPACT_ATOMS: atom_id res chain seq x y z
N MET A 1 -16.14 2.01 1.14
CA MET A 1 -14.72 2.39 1.30
C MET A 1 -14.59 3.86 0.93
N LYS A 2 -13.87 4.69 1.71
CA LYS A 2 -13.57 6.09 1.32
C LYS A 2 -12.20 6.13 0.66
N PHE A 3 -12.10 6.76 -0.49
CA PHE A 3 -10.82 6.91 -1.20
C PHE A 3 -10.11 8.20 -0.79
N GLU A 4 -8.84 8.34 -1.18
CA GLU A 4 -8.03 9.55 -0.91
C GLU A 4 -8.74 10.84 -1.36
N THR A 5 -9.57 10.77 -2.40
CA THR A 5 -10.38 11.88 -2.93
C THR A 5 -11.55 12.31 -2.04
N ASP A 6 -11.95 11.46 -1.09
CA ASP A 6 -13.17 11.64 -0.30
C ASP A 6 -12.90 12.16 1.13
N VAL A 7 -11.63 12.46 1.45
CA VAL A 7 -11.17 12.90 2.78
C VAL A 7 -10.72 14.37 2.70
N LYS A 8 -11.03 15.16 3.74
CA LYS A 8 -10.56 16.56 3.84
C LYS A 8 -9.04 16.60 3.67
N ILE A 9 -8.59 17.25 2.59
CA ILE A 9 -7.21 17.19 2.06
C ILE A 9 -6.14 17.67 3.05
N GLN A 10 -6.48 18.54 4.00
CA GLN A 10 -5.49 19.30 4.79
C GLN A 10 -4.52 18.47 5.63
N THR A 11 -4.83 17.20 5.94
CA THR A 11 -3.94 16.32 6.74
C THR A 11 -3.60 15.00 6.02
N LEU A 12 -3.89 14.91 4.71
CA LEU A 12 -3.69 13.68 3.95
C LEU A 12 -2.21 13.53 3.58
N GLY A 13 -1.55 12.53 4.17
CA GLY A 13 -0.14 12.22 3.95
C GLY A 13 0.77 12.57 5.14
N ASP A 14 0.26 13.26 6.16
CA ASP A 14 1.09 13.72 7.28
C ASP A 14 1.61 12.57 8.16
N ARG A 15 0.81 11.50 8.31
CA ARG A 15 1.12 10.34 9.17
C ARG A 15 0.80 9.01 8.50
N GLN A 16 0.59 9.01 7.19
CA GLN A 16 0.22 7.85 6.41
C GLN A 16 0.78 7.98 5.00
N ALA A 17 1.17 6.86 4.41
CA ALA A 17 1.59 6.83 3.02
C ALA A 17 0.40 7.02 2.08
N LEU A 18 0.67 7.56 0.90
CA LEU A 18 -0.29 7.74 -0.18
C LEU A 18 0.25 7.08 -1.45
N ASN A 19 -0.64 6.80 -2.40
CA ASN A 19 -0.23 6.15 -3.64
C ASN A 19 0.79 6.99 -4.43
N ARG A 20 0.73 8.33 -4.32
CA ARG A 20 1.69 9.23 -4.97
C ARG A 20 3.11 9.06 -4.47
N ASP A 21 3.31 8.62 -3.22
CA ASP A 21 4.64 8.47 -2.62
C ASP A 21 5.42 7.29 -3.24
N TYR A 22 4.70 6.32 -3.81
CA TYR A 22 5.28 5.19 -4.54
C TYR A 22 5.44 5.46 -6.03
N ARG A 23 4.74 6.45 -6.59
CA ARG A 23 4.78 6.73 -8.03
C ARG A 23 6.13 7.32 -8.42
N LYS A 24 6.83 6.67 -9.37
CA LYS A 24 8.18 7.07 -9.85
C LYS A 24 9.27 7.12 -8.75
N SER A 25 9.06 6.49 -7.60
CA SER A 25 10.07 6.42 -6.53
C SER A 25 11.20 5.42 -6.81
N GLY A 26 11.05 4.58 -7.84
CA GLY A 26 11.93 3.43 -8.08
C GLY A 26 11.74 2.28 -7.08
N ARG A 27 10.70 2.35 -6.23
CA ARG A 27 10.33 1.32 -5.25
C ARG A 27 8.94 0.77 -5.55
N ASP A 28 8.75 -0.51 -5.28
CA ASP A 28 7.43 -1.14 -5.32
C ASP A 28 6.69 -0.98 -3.99
N LYS A 29 5.37 -1.14 -4.02
CA LYS A 29 4.52 -1.37 -2.85
C LYS A 29 4.66 -2.82 -2.38
N GLY A 30 5.82 -3.14 -1.80
CA GLY A 30 6.10 -4.48 -1.30
C GLY A 30 5.16 -4.80 -0.14
N HIS A 31 4.45 -5.93 -0.23
CA HIS A 31 3.52 -6.37 0.80
C HIS A 31 4.31 -6.93 2.00
N LEU A 32 3.93 -6.55 3.22
CA LEU A 32 4.48 -7.14 4.45
C LEU A 32 3.82 -8.50 4.72
N GLU A 33 2.48 -8.54 4.72
CA GLU A 33 1.70 -9.77 4.62
C GLU A 33 1.33 -10.04 3.15
N PRO A 34 1.83 -11.11 2.50
CA PRO A 34 1.56 -11.42 1.10
C PRO A 34 0.10 -11.83 0.84
N VAL A 35 -0.48 -11.39 -0.29
CA VAL A 35 -1.86 -11.71 -0.66
C VAL A 35 -2.17 -13.21 -0.72
N PHE A 36 -1.20 -14.04 -1.14
CA PHE A 36 -1.37 -15.50 -1.25
C PHE A 36 -1.44 -16.23 0.10
N GLN A 37 -1.20 -15.54 1.22
CA GLN A 37 -1.39 -16.08 2.57
C GLN A 37 -2.78 -15.75 3.14
N ALA A 38 -3.58 -14.92 2.46
CA ALA A 38 -4.91 -14.55 2.92
C ALA A 38 -5.89 -15.75 2.87
N ASN A 39 -6.73 -15.86 3.90
CA ASN A 39 -7.70 -16.95 4.06
C ASN A 39 -9.12 -16.62 3.57
N SER A 40 -9.33 -15.40 3.08
CA SER A 40 -10.61 -14.89 2.59
C SER A 40 -10.38 -13.69 1.67
N GLN A 41 -11.39 -13.31 0.88
CA GLN A 41 -11.30 -12.12 0.03
C GLN A 41 -11.12 -10.84 0.86
N ASP A 42 -11.82 -10.71 1.98
CA ASP A 42 -11.67 -9.55 2.86
C ASP A 42 -10.24 -9.43 3.41
N CYS A 43 -9.62 -10.56 3.76
CA CYS A 43 -8.21 -10.58 4.17
C CYS A 43 -7.28 -10.23 3.01
N ALA A 44 -7.55 -10.72 1.80
CA ALA A 44 -6.77 -10.38 0.61
C ALA A 44 -6.82 -8.87 0.34
N ASP A 45 -8.02 -8.27 0.36
CA ASP A 45 -8.23 -6.84 0.17
C ASP A 45 -7.49 -6.00 1.22
N ALA A 46 -7.46 -6.47 2.48
CA ALA A 46 -6.71 -5.82 3.56
C ALA A 46 -5.19 -5.78 3.28
N THR A 47 -4.63 -6.80 2.59
CA THR A 47 -3.19 -6.81 2.26
C THR A 47 -2.78 -5.69 1.30
N PHE A 48 -3.72 -5.12 0.53
CA PHE A 48 -3.46 -4.02 -0.40
C PHE A 48 -3.49 -2.63 0.24
N THR A 49 -3.78 -2.53 1.54
CA THR A 49 -3.70 -1.26 2.28
C THR A 49 -2.24 -0.79 2.37
N LEU A 50 -2.01 0.54 2.31
CA LEU A 50 -0.65 1.08 2.41
C LEU A 50 -0.04 0.95 3.82
N THR A 51 -0.84 0.61 4.82
CA THR A 51 -0.37 0.22 6.16
C THR A 51 0.28 -1.17 6.18
N ASN A 52 0.00 -2.02 5.18
CA ASN A 52 0.64 -3.32 4.97
C ASN A 52 1.70 -3.27 3.85
N ALA A 53 2.09 -2.07 3.39
CA ALA A 53 3.06 -1.92 2.32
C ALA A 53 4.27 -1.10 2.77
N ALA A 54 5.46 -1.50 2.31
CA ALA A 54 6.70 -0.74 2.48
C ALA A 54 7.40 -0.51 1.13
N PRO A 55 8.20 0.56 0.98
CA PRO A 55 9.00 0.79 -0.24
C PRO A 55 10.08 -0.27 -0.43
N GLN A 56 9.82 -1.27 -1.26
CA GLN A 56 10.73 -2.40 -1.48
C GLN A 56 11.51 -2.22 -2.79
N ASN A 57 12.76 -2.69 -2.82
CA ASN A 57 13.53 -2.75 -4.08
C ASN A 57 12.80 -3.73 -5.04
N PRO A 58 12.56 -3.36 -6.30
CA PRO A 58 11.94 -4.25 -7.28
C PRO A 58 12.57 -5.65 -7.36
N SER A 59 13.90 -5.78 -7.24
CA SER A 59 14.56 -7.09 -7.28
C SER A 59 14.26 -7.98 -6.06
N PHE A 60 13.94 -7.40 -4.91
CA PHE A 60 13.55 -8.17 -3.72
C PHE A 60 12.06 -8.49 -3.70
N ASN A 61 11.20 -7.60 -4.23
CA ASN A 61 9.75 -7.81 -4.25
C ASN A 61 9.32 -8.82 -5.32
N ARG A 62 10.03 -8.86 -6.45
CA ARG A 62 9.62 -9.62 -7.64
C ARG A 62 10.29 -10.99 -7.77
N GLY A 63 11.37 -11.21 -7.02
CA GLY A 63 12.25 -12.38 -7.17
C GLY A 63 13.26 -12.21 -8.30
#